data_AF-A0A485PSU6-F1
#
_entry.id   AF-A0A485PSU6-F1
#
_cell.length_a   1.000
_cell.length_b   1.000
_cell.length_c   1.000
_cell.angle_alpha   90.00
_cell.angle_beta   90.00
_cell.angle_gamma   90.00
#
_symmetry.space_group_name_H-M   'P 1'
#
loop_
_entity.id
_entity.type
_entity.pdbx_description
1 polymer ?
#
loop_
_entity_poly.entity_id
_entity_poly.type
_entity_poly.pdbx_seq_one_letter_code
_entity_poly.pdbx_strand_id
1 'polypeptide(L)'
;MELKNLEYRPVKVRGHFDHSKELYMMPRTMVDPAREAREAGRLSSSPESGAYVITPFHCTELGITILVNRGFVPRKKVNPDTRQKGQIEGEVDLVGMVRLTETRKPFVPENNPERNHWHYRDLEAMSRLTGADPIFIDADFKSTVPGGPIGGQTRVTLRNEHMQYIITWYGLCAATSYLWFKKFLHRTSGV
;
A
#
# COMPACT_ATOMS: atom_id res chain seq x y z
N MET A 1 -0.27 14.93 18.71
CA MET A 1 1.19 14.72 18.48
C MET A 1 1.55 13.25 18.45
N GLU A 2 0.89 12.37 19.20
CA GLU A 2 1.27 10.95 19.30
C GLU A 2 1.05 10.14 18.03
N LEU A 3 -0.09 10.28 17.33
CA LEU A 3 -0.41 9.47 16.15
C LEU A 3 0.59 9.66 14.99
N LYS A 4 1.17 10.86 14.85
CA LYS A 4 2.19 11.15 13.82
C LYS A 4 3.47 10.32 14.03
N ASN A 5 3.81 10.01 15.27
CA ASN A 5 4.99 9.20 15.61
C ASN A 5 4.75 7.69 15.45
N LEU A 6 3.49 7.31 15.23
CA LEU A 6 3.07 5.92 15.03
C LEU A 6 2.95 5.54 13.56
N GLU A 7 3.14 6.46 12.61
CA GLU A 7 3.07 6.10 11.20
C GLU A 7 4.06 4.97 10.86
N TYR A 8 3.58 3.94 10.17
CA TYR A 8 4.30 2.69 9.87
C TYR A 8 4.61 1.80 11.08
N ARG A 9 4.10 2.09 12.28
CA ARG A 9 4.20 1.17 13.42
C ARG A 9 3.06 0.16 13.40
N PRO A 10 3.35 -1.12 13.68
CA PRO A 10 2.32 -2.11 13.86
C PRO A 10 1.57 -1.84 15.17
N VAL A 11 0.25 -1.95 15.12
CA VAL A 11 -0.65 -1.86 16.27
C VAL A 11 -1.60 -3.04 16.25
N LYS A 12 -2.04 -3.46 17.44
CA LYS A 12 -3.07 -4.48 17.61
C LYS A 12 -4.30 -3.82 18.21
N VAL A 13 -5.47 -4.08 17.63
CA VAL A 13 -6.76 -3.64 18.14
C VAL A 13 -7.73 -4.81 18.18
N ARG A 14 -8.65 -4.79 19.14
CA ARG A 14 -9.74 -5.77 19.26
C ARG A 14 -11.07 -5.05 19.15
N GLY A 15 -12.03 -5.68 18.49
CA GLY A 15 -13.31 -5.04 18.20
C GLY A 15 -14.08 -5.68 17.06
N HIS A 16 -15.09 -4.99 16.55
CA HIS A 16 -15.92 -5.49 15.45
C HIS A 16 -16.09 -4.45 14.33
N PHE A 17 -16.36 -4.91 13.12
CA PHE A 17 -16.58 -4.05 11.96
C PHE A 17 -18.03 -3.55 11.88
N ASP A 18 -18.23 -2.32 11.43
CA ASP A 18 -19.52 -1.80 10.98
C ASP A 18 -19.58 -1.85 9.45
N HIS A 19 -20.03 -2.98 8.91
CA HIS A 19 -20.13 -3.21 7.47
C HIS A 19 -21.20 -2.36 6.77
N SER A 20 -22.07 -1.68 7.51
CA SER A 20 -23.08 -0.79 6.92
C SER A 20 -22.48 0.52 6.39
N LYS A 21 -21.27 0.85 6.83
CA LYS A 21 -20.57 2.12 6.54
C LYS A 21 -19.25 1.92 5.79
N GLU A 22 -19.15 0.86 4.99
CA GLU A 22 -17.95 0.62 4.17
C GLU A 22 -17.72 1.76 3.18
N LEU A 23 -16.46 2.16 3.02
CA LEU A 23 -15.98 3.15 2.08
C LEU A 23 -15.09 2.50 1.03
N TYR A 24 -15.18 2.99 -0.21
CA TYR A 24 -14.46 2.40 -1.35
C TYR A 24 -13.43 3.37 -1.92
N MET A 25 -12.15 3.02 -1.78
CA MET A 25 -11.07 3.80 -2.37
C MET A 25 -10.62 3.16 -3.69
N MET A 26 -10.85 3.86 -4.81
CA MET A 26 -10.66 3.33 -6.17
C MET A 26 -10.33 4.43 -7.20
N PRO A 27 -9.62 4.10 -8.29
CA PRO A 27 -9.08 2.77 -8.61
C PRO A 27 -7.84 2.43 -7.78
N ARG A 28 -7.72 1.16 -7.39
CA ARG A 28 -6.52 0.59 -6.77
C ARG A 28 -6.10 -0.66 -7.52
N THR A 29 -4.81 -0.94 -7.48
CA THR A 29 -4.22 -2.16 -8.04
C THR A 29 -3.84 -3.07 -6.88
N MET A 30 -4.05 -4.37 -7.06
CA MET A 30 -3.60 -5.36 -6.08
C MET A 30 -2.08 -5.33 -5.97
N VAL A 31 -1.58 -5.18 -4.75
CA VAL A 31 -0.17 -5.35 -4.41
C VAL A 31 0.05 -6.83 -4.13
N ASP A 32 0.82 -7.49 -4.97
CA ASP A 32 1.23 -8.89 -4.83
C ASP A 32 2.73 -8.99 -5.16
N PRO A 33 3.61 -8.97 -4.14
CA PRO A 33 5.05 -8.99 -4.37
C PRO A 33 5.53 -10.23 -5.15
N ALA A 34 4.88 -11.39 -4.96
CA ALA A 34 5.27 -12.61 -5.65
C ALA A 34 4.90 -12.57 -7.13
N ARG A 35 3.71 -12.04 -7.45
CA ARG A 35 3.31 -11.81 -8.84
C ARG A 35 4.16 -10.71 -9.49
N GLU A 36 4.37 -9.60 -8.80
CA GLU A 36 5.19 -8.48 -9.28
C GLU A 36 6.61 -8.94 -9.61
N ALA A 37 7.23 -9.77 -8.76
CA ALA A 37 8.56 -10.33 -9.03
C ALA A 37 8.59 -11.28 -10.25
N ARG A 38 7.55 -12.09 -10.46
CA ARG A 38 7.43 -13.01 -11.61
C ARG A 38 7.16 -12.29 -12.93
N GLU A 39 6.45 -11.16 -12.86
CA GLU A 39 6.06 -10.36 -14.03
C GLU A 39 7.02 -9.20 -14.31
N ALA A 40 8.00 -8.95 -13.44
CA ALA A 40 9.01 -7.93 -13.62
C ALA A 40 9.72 -8.10 -14.98
N GLY A 41 9.71 -7.04 -15.79
CA GLY A 41 10.33 -7.03 -17.12
C GLY A 41 9.45 -7.53 -18.27
N ARG A 42 8.20 -7.97 -18.01
CA ARG A 42 7.25 -8.31 -19.09
C ARG A 42 6.64 -7.03 -19.69
N LEU A 43 6.61 -6.97 -21.02
CA LEU A 43 6.02 -5.87 -21.80
C LEU A 43 4.48 -5.79 -21.69
N SER A 44 3.82 -6.87 -21.28
CA SER A 44 2.37 -6.96 -21.13
C SER A 44 2.00 -7.53 -19.76
N SER A 45 1.75 -6.65 -18.79
CA SER A 45 0.96 -6.98 -17.61
C SER A 45 -0.23 -6.02 -17.56
N SER A 46 -1.43 -6.58 -17.44
CA SER A 46 -2.66 -5.82 -17.19
C SER A 46 -2.98 -5.97 -15.71
N PRO A 47 -2.50 -5.06 -14.84
CA PRO A 47 -2.80 -5.14 -13.42
C PRO A 47 -4.32 -5.12 -13.21
N GLU A 48 -4.83 -6.06 -12.42
CA GLU A 48 -6.24 -6.09 -12.05
C GLU A 48 -6.58 -4.82 -11.25
N SER A 49 -7.54 -4.06 -11.77
CA SER A 49 -8.08 -2.86 -11.11
C SER A 49 -9.21 -3.25 -10.17
N GLY A 50 -9.24 -2.60 -9.01
CA GLY A 50 -10.21 -2.84 -7.96
C GLY A 50 -10.28 -1.67 -6.99
N ALA A 51 -10.64 -1.98 -5.75
CA ALA A 51 -10.80 -0.99 -4.69
C ALA A 51 -10.13 -1.47 -3.40
N TYR A 52 -9.74 -0.53 -2.55
CA TYR A 52 -9.56 -0.82 -1.14
C TYR A 52 -10.90 -0.64 -0.42
N VAL A 53 -11.20 -1.58 0.47
CA VAL A 53 -12.39 -1.55 1.32
C VAL A 53 -11.97 -1.01 2.69
N ILE A 54 -12.45 0.16 3.02
CA ILE A 54 -12.24 0.80 4.32
C ILE A 54 -13.53 0.61 5.12
N THR A 55 -13.43 0.08 6.32
CA THR A 55 -14.59 -0.21 7.16
C THR A 55 -14.37 0.41 8.53
N PRO A 56 -15.35 1.13 9.10
CA PRO A 56 -15.29 1.54 10.50
C PRO A 56 -15.20 0.32 11.41
N PHE A 57 -14.32 0.40 12.41
CA PHE A 57 -14.04 -0.66 13.34
C PHE A 57 -14.18 -0.12 14.76
N HIS A 58 -15.14 -0.66 15.51
CA HIS A 58 -15.37 -0.26 16.89
C HIS A 58 -14.41 -1.03 17.80
N CYS A 59 -13.45 -0.31 18.39
CA CYS A 59 -12.48 -0.86 19.32
C CYS A 59 -13.12 -1.03 20.71
N THR A 60 -13.41 -2.27 21.09
CA THR A 60 -14.10 -2.59 22.36
C THR A 60 -13.33 -2.14 23.59
N GLU A 61 -12.00 -2.29 23.59
CA GLU A 61 -11.15 -1.91 24.72
C GLU A 61 -11.01 -0.38 24.91
N LEU A 62 -11.07 0.37 23.80
CA LEU A 62 -10.86 1.83 23.81
C LEU A 62 -12.17 2.62 23.79
N GLY A 63 -13.29 1.98 23.45
CA GLY A 63 -14.60 2.62 23.30
C GLY A 63 -14.69 3.60 22.12
N ILE A 64 -13.71 3.60 21.21
CA ILE A 64 -13.65 4.46 20.04
C ILE A 64 -13.86 3.67 18.76
N THR A 65 -14.30 4.35 17.70
CA THR A 65 -14.42 3.75 16.37
C THR A 65 -13.35 4.34 15.46
N ILE A 66 -12.57 3.49 14.79
CA ILE A 66 -11.49 3.91 13.89
C ILE A 66 -11.78 3.44 12.46
N LEU A 67 -11.00 3.92 11.50
CA LEU A 67 -11.07 3.47 10.10
C LEU A 67 -10.04 2.35 9.85
N VAL A 68 -10.48 1.24 9.29
CA VAL A 68 -9.59 0.13 8.93
C VAL A 68 -9.66 -0.13 7.44
N ASN A 69 -8.54 0.00 6.74
CA ASN A 69 -8.42 -0.55 5.39
C ASN A 69 -8.19 -2.05 5.47
N ARG A 70 -9.24 -2.80 5.15
CA ARG A 70 -9.25 -4.27 5.14
C ARG A 70 -8.49 -4.84 3.95
N GLY A 71 -8.20 -4.01 2.96
CA GLY A 71 -7.37 -4.33 1.82
C GLY A 71 -8.13 -4.39 0.50
N PHE A 72 -7.55 -5.10 -0.47
CA PHE A 72 -7.95 -5.06 -1.88
C PHE A 72 -9.09 -6.02 -2.21
N VAL A 73 -10.04 -5.54 -3.01
CA VAL A 73 -11.02 -6.38 -3.72
C VAL A 73 -11.00 -6.06 -5.22
N PRO A 74 -11.11 -7.08 -6.09
CA PRO A 74 -11.36 -6.87 -7.52
C PRO A 74 -12.60 -6.01 -7.77
N ARG A 75 -12.64 -5.30 -8.90
CA ARG A 75 -13.79 -4.44 -9.26
C ARG A 75 -15.15 -5.16 -9.22
N LYS A 76 -15.17 -6.45 -9.57
CA LYS A 76 -16.38 -7.31 -9.53
C LYS A 76 -16.86 -7.63 -8.11
N LYS A 77 -16.01 -7.43 -7.10
CA LYS A 77 -16.25 -7.75 -5.68
C LYS A 77 -16.35 -6.52 -4.77
N VAL A 78 -16.48 -5.33 -5.35
CA VAL A 78 -16.67 -4.09 -4.57
C VAL A 78 -17.99 -4.16 -3.80
N ASN A 79 -19.07 -4.63 -4.44
CA ASN A 79 -20.37 -4.82 -3.79
C ASN A 79 -20.25 -5.85 -2.64
N PRO A 80 -20.58 -5.48 -1.39
CA PRO A 80 -20.68 -6.37 -0.22
C PRO A 80 -21.38 -7.71 -0.48
N ASP A 81 -22.49 -7.69 -1.22
CA ASP A 81 -23.34 -8.86 -1.46
C ASP A 81 -22.60 -9.98 -2.21
N THR A 82 -21.61 -9.59 -3.02
CA THR A 82 -20.79 -10.52 -3.79
C THR A 82 -19.63 -11.15 -2.99
N ARG A 83 -19.45 -10.72 -1.74
CA ARG A 83 -18.36 -11.13 -0.84
C ARG A 83 -18.81 -11.33 0.62
N GLN A 84 -19.97 -11.95 0.83
CA GLN A 84 -20.53 -12.21 2.17
C GLN A 84 -19.56 -12.92 3.12
N LYS A 85 -18.77 -13.87 2.63
CA LYS A 85 -17.71 -14.53 3.43
C LYS A 85 -16.67 -13.57 3.98
N GLY A 86 -16.49 -12.42 3.32
CA GLY A 86 -15.63 -11.34 3.74
C GLY A 86 -16.31 -10.35 4.68
N GLN A 87 -17.58 -10.50 5.06
CA GLN A 87 -18.23 -9.68 6.08
C GLN A 87 -18.14 -10.42 7.40
N ILE A 88 -17.08 -10.12 8.16
CA ILE A 88 -16.78 -10.84 9.40
C ILE A 88 -17.69 -10.28 10.48
N GLU A 89 -18.56 -11.13 11.02
CA GLU A 89 -19.41 -10.77 12.14
C GLU A 89 -18.71 -11.09 13.47
N GLY A 90 -18.98 -10.26 14.48
CA GLY A 90 -18.43 -10.44 15.83
C GLY A 90 -17.08 -9.78 16.06
N GLU A 91 -16.50 -10.09 17.22
CA GLU A 91 -15.26 -9.48 17.70
C GLU A 91 -14.03 -10.21 17.13
N VAL A 92 -13.05 -9.45 16.66
CA VAL A 92 -11.82 -9.94 16.05
C VAL A 92 -10.59 -9.21 16.57
N ASP A 93 -9.47 -9.92 16.63
CA ASP A 93 -8.14 -9.35 16.83
C ASP A 93 -7.57 -8.93 15.46
N LEU A 94 -7.32 -7.64 15.30
CA LEU A 94 -6.76 -7.06 14.08
C LEU A 94 -5.35 -6.53 14.34
N VAL A 95 -4.41 -6.89 13.48
CA VAL A 95 -3.07 -6.29 13.43
C VAL A 95 -2.97 -5.47 12.15
N GLY A 96 -2.42 -4.25 12.26
CA GLY A 96 -2.19 -3.43 11.09
C GLY A 96 -1.23 -2.28 11.34
N MET A 97 -0.97 -1.50 10.31
CA MET A 97 -0.05 -0.37 10.35
C MET A 97 -0.81 0.96 10.35
N VAL A 98 -0.48 1.84 11.29
CA VAL A 98 -1.04 3.19 11.33
C VAL A 98 -0.58 3.97 10.10
N ARG A 99 -1.52 4.64 9.42
CA ARG A 99 -1.22 5.51 8.28
C ARG A 99 -1.96 6.84 8.40
N LEU A 100 -1.29 7.91 8.03
CA LEU A 100 -1.82 9.27 8.15
C LEU A 100 -2.64 9.69 6.92
N THR A 101 -3.44 10.74 7.06
CA THR A 101 -4.17 11.34 5.93
C THR A 101 -3.24 11.65 4.76
N GLU A 102 -3.70 11.41 3.54
CA GLU A 102 -2.93 11.66 2.33
C GLU A 102 -3.15 13.10 1.86
N THR A 103 -2.06 13.79 1.50
CA THR A 103 -2.19 15.04 0.75
C THR A 103 -2.55 14.73 -0.70
N ARG A 104 -3.65 15.31 -1.18
CA ARG A 104 -4.08 15.18 -2.58
C ARG A 104 -2.97 15.69 -3.51
N LYS A 105 -2.53 14.84 -4.44
CA LYS A 105 -1.55 15.21 -5.46
C LYS A 105 -2.22 15.97 -6.62
N PRO A 106 -1.48 16.83 -7.34
CA PRO A 106 -1.96 17.39 -8.61
C PRO A 106 -2.42 16.27 -9.54
N PHE A 107 -3.52 16.50 -10.26
CA PHE A 107 -4.15 15.55 -11.20
C PHE A 107 -4.88 14.34 -10.60
N VAL A 108 -4.93 14.19 -9.28
CA VAL A 108 -5.87 13.24 -8.64
C VAL A 108 -7.25 13.90 -8.58
N PRO A 109 -8.35 13.27 -9.03
CA PRO A 109 -9.68 13.84 -8.88
C PRO A 109 -10.06 14.06 -7.40
N GLU A 110 -11.01 14.95 -7.14
CA GLU A 110 -11.54 15.14 -5.78
C GLU A 110 -12.38 13.95 -5.34
N ASN A 111 -12.36 13.63 -4.04
CA ASN A 111 -13.21 12.61 -3.48
C ASN A 111 -14.69 12.96 -3.66
N ASN A 112 -15.55 11.96 -3.83
CA ASN A 112 -17.01 12.12 -3.88
C ASN A 112 -17.65 11.34 -2.72
N PRO A 113 -17.81 11.97 -1.54
CA PRO A 113 -18.39 11.32 -0.36
C PRO A 113 -19.84 10.87 -0.58
N GLU A 114 -20.64 11.61 -1.35
CA GLU A 114 -22.05 11.29 -1.61
C GLU A 114 -22.22 9.98 -2.39
N ARG A 115 -21.31 9.70 -3.32
CA ARG A 115 -21.29 8.45 -4.09
C ARG A 115 -20.39 7.38 -3.49
N ASN A 116 -19.81 7.64 -2.31
CA ASN A 116 -18.86 6.78 -1.64
C ASN A 116 -17.67 6.37 -2.55
N HIS A 117 -17.19 7.33 -3.35
CA HIS A 117 -16.08 7.13 -4.27
C HIS A 117 -14.89 7.96 -3.80
N TRP A 118 -13.89 7.28 -3.28
CA TRP A 118 -12.68 7.91 -2.73
C TRP A 118 -11.49 7.64 -3.64
N HIS A 119 -10.71 8.67 -3.97
CA HIS A 119 -9.48 8.56 -4.75
C HIS A 119 -8.24 8.57 -3.87
N TYR A 120 -8.27 9.33 -2.78
CA TYR A 120 -7.20 9.44 -1.79
C TYR A 120 -7.77 9.35 -0.37
N ARG A 121 -6.91 9.00 0.59
CA ARG A 121 -7.29 8.87 2.00
C ARG A 121 -7.41 10.26 2.64
N ASP A 122 -8.64 10.73 2.78
CA ASP A 122 -8.98 11.93 3.55
C ASP A 122 -9.65 11.51 4.87
N LEU A 123 -8.86 11.45 5.94
CA LEU A 123 -9.37 10.94 7.22
C LEU A 123 -10.46 11.81 7.81
N GLU A 124 -10.37 13.14 7.68
CA GLU A 124 -11.40 14.01 8.24
C GLU A 124 -12.74 13.81 7.52
N ALA A 125 -12.73 13.78 6.20
CA ALA A 125 -13.95 13.58 5.42
C ALA A 125 -14.54 12.17 5.63
N MET A 126 -13.70 11.14 5.65
CA MET A 126 -14.14 9.75 5.90
C MET A 126 -14.72 9.58 7.30
N SER A 127 -14.08 10.17 8.31
CA SER A 127 -14.54 10.17 9.70
C SER A 127 -15.87 10.89 9.87
N ARG A 128 -16.05 12.06 9.26
CA ARG A 128 -17.33 12.79 9.30
C ARG A 128 -18.49 11.97 8.72
N LEU A 129 -18.25 11.22 7.64
CA LEU A 129 -19.28 10.39 7.01
C LEU A 129 -19.63 9.16 7.85
N THR A 130 -18.65 8.56 8.51
CA THR A 130 -18.83 7.27 9.21
C THR A 130 -19.13 7.40 10.70
N GLY A 131 -18.78 8.55 11.30
CA GLY A 131 -18.79 8.76 12.75
C GLY A 131 -17.58 8.14 13.46
N ALA A 132 -16.55 7.72 12.72
CA ALA A 132 -15.29 7.23 13.28
C ALA A 132 -14.35 8.39 13.62
N ASP A 133 -13.41 8.18 14.54
CA ASP A 133 -12.28 9.06 14.77
C ASP A 133 -11.32 9.05 13.57
N PRO A 134 -10.55 10.13 13.32
CA PRO A 134 -9.61 10.24 12.21
C PRO A 134 -8.32 9.44 12.45
N ILE A 135 -8.49 8.18 12.83
CA ILE A 135 -7.46 7.18 13.08
C ILE A 135 -7.62 6.11 12.01
N PHE A 136 -6.53 5.75 11.34
CA PHE A 136 -6.58 4.82 10.23
C PHE A 136 -5.48 3.77 10.30
N ILE A 137 -5.86 2.52 10.06
CA ILE A 137 -4.97 1.36 10.06
C ILE A 137 -5.11 0.59 8.74
N ASP A 138 -3.99 0.29 8.08
CA ASP A 138 -3.93 -0.72 7.02
C ASP A 138 -3.81 -2.11 7.66
N ALA A 139 -4.79 -2.98 7.44
CA ALA A 139 -4.78 -4.35 7.95
C ALA A 139 -3.60 -5.16 7.38
N ASP A 140 -3.01 -6.02 8.20
CA ASP A 140 -1.94 -6.91 7.78
C ASP A 140 -2.45 -8.01 6.83
N PHE A 141 -1.52 -8.75 6.22
CA PHE A 141 -1.89 -9.84 5.31
C PHE A 141 -2.60 -11.00 6.03
N LYS A 142 -2.32 -11.23 7.32
CA LYS A 142 -2.92 -12.31 8.11
C LYS A 142 -4.40 -12.08 8.38
N SER A 143 -4.84 -10.82 8.35
CA SER A 143 -6.23 -10.40 8.46
C SER A 143 -7.06 -10.66 7.18
N THR A 144 -6.44 -11.23 6.13
CA THR A 144 -7.12 -11.59 4.88
C THR A 144 -8.14 -12.70 5.09
N VAL A 145 -9.36 -12.49 4.60
CA VAL A 145 -10.41 -13.50 4.64
C VAL A 145 -10.59 -14.12 3.25
N PRO A 146 -10.61 -15.46 3.11
CA PRO A 146 -10.89 -16.11 1.84
C PRO A 146 -12.21 -15.64 1.22
N GLY A 147 -12.13 -15.03 0.04
CA GLY A 147 -13.29 -14.48 -0.67
C GLY A 147 -13.66 -13.05 -0.29
N GLY A 148 -13.02 -12.47 0.74
CA GLY A 148 -13.14 -11.08 1.16
C GLY A 148 -11.98 -10.18 0.70
N PRO A 149 -11.82 -9.00 1.31
CA PRO A 149 -10.68 -8.11 1.08
C PRO A 149 -9.34 -8.77 1.42
N ILE A 150 -8.34 -8.53 0.58
CA ILE A 150 -6.97 -9.02 0.71
C ILE A 150 -6.14 -7.97 1.44
N GLY A 151 -5.76 -8.24 2.69
CA GLY A 151 -4.97 -7.34 3.53
C GLY A 151 -3.51 -7.21 3.07
N GLY A 152 -2.70 -6.47 3.82
CA GLY A 152 -1.26 -6.31 3.55
C GLY A 152 -0.95 -5.49 2.29
N GLN A 153 -1.85 -4.60 1.89
CA GLN A 153 -1.72 -3.81 0.65
C GLN A 153 -0.83 -2.57 0.78
N THR A 154 -0.23 -2.35 1.96
CA THR A 154 0.76 -1.31 2.16
C THR A 154 2.02 -1.65 1.38
N ARG A 155 2.22 -0.96 0.25
CA ARG A 155 3.43 -1.13 -0.56
C ARG A 155 4.65 -0.53 0.15
N VAL A 156 5.50 -1.40 0.71
CA VAL A 156 6.80 -1.02 1.26
C VAL A 156 7.87 -1.48 0.27
N THR A 157 8.10 -0.70 -0.79
CA THR A 157 9.17 -0.95 -1.74
C THR A 157 10.30 0.04 -1.52
N LEU A 158 11.44 -0.43 -1.03
CA LEU A 158 12.68 0.34 -1.03
C LEU A 158 13.34 0.17 -2.40
N ARG A 159 13.63 1.29 -3.06
CA ARG A 159 14.31 1.27 -4.36
C ARG A 159 15.73 0.73 -4.17
N ASN A 160 16.04 -0.39 -4.81
CA ASN A 160 17.36 -1.02 -4.75
C ASN A 160 18.02 -0.98 -6.13
N GLU A 161 18.89 0.01 -6.32
CA GLU A 161 19.66 0.22 -7.57
C GLU A 161 21.14 -0.15 -7.38
N HIS A 162 21.49 -0.82 -6.28
CA HIS A 162 22.89 -1.05 -5.90
C HIS A 162 23.68 -1.80 -6.98
N MET A 163 23.07 -2.82 -7.60
CA MET A 163 23.72 -3.57 -8.68
C MET A 163 23.98 -2.69 -9.92
N GLN A 164 23.00 -1.88 -10.32
CA GLN A 164 23.17 -0.95 -11.44
C GLN A 164 24.29 0.05 -11.15
N TYR A 165 24.35 0.59 -9.94
CA TYR A 165 25.45 1.46 -9.52
C TYR A 165 26.79 0.74 -9.53
N ILE A 166 26.89 -0.49 -8.99
CA ILE A 166 28.11 -1.30 -9.03
C ILE A 166 28.58 -1.44 -10.48
N ILE A 167 27.72 -1.88 -11.39
CA ILE A 167 28.08 -2.06 -12.82
C ILE A 167 28.56 -0.75 -13.43
N THR A 168 27.84 0.35 -13.19
CA THR A 168 28.19 1.66 -13.73
C THR A 168 29.55 2.13 -13.24
N TRP A 169 29.77 2.10 -11.92
CA TRP A 169 30.99 2.62 -11.30
C TRP A 169 32.21 1.74 -11.60
N TYR A 170 32.09 0.42 -11.46
CA TYR A 170 33.19 -0.50 -11.79
C TYR A 170 33.48 -0.52 -13.30
N GLY A 171 32.46 -0.38 -14.15
CA GLY A 171 32.64 -0.23 -15.59
C GLY A 171 33.42 1.03 -15.97
N LEU A 172 33.08 2.18 -15.37
CA LEU A 172 33.82 3.44 -15.51
C LEU A 172 35.27 3.31 -15.02
N CYS A 173 35.49 2.69 -13.85
CA CYS A 173 36.82 2.43 -13.32
C CYS A 173 37.65 1.53 -14.26
N ALA A 174 37.07 0.47 -14.81
CA ALA A 174 37.75 -0.43 -15.73
C ALA A 174 38.12 0.27 -17.05
N ALA A 175 37.18 1.02 -17.64
CA ALA A 175 37.40 1.75 -18.87
C ALA A 175 38.50 2.82 -18.70
N THR A 176 38.46 3.59 -17.62
CA THR A 176 39.47 4.63 -17.34
C THR A 176 40.84 4.02 -17.03
N SER A 177 40.90 2.93 -16.25
CA SER A 177 42.14 2.20 -15.98
C SER A 177 42.76 1.62 -17.26
N TYR A 178 41.94 1.06 -18.15
CA TYR A 178 42.38 0.56 -19.46
C TYR A 178 42.99 1.68 -20.32
N LEU A 179 42.31 2.83 -20.41
CA LEU A 179 42.81 3.98 -21.16
C LEU A 179 44.13 4.51 -20.59
N TRP A 180 44.26 4.55 -19.25
CA TRP A 180 45.50 4.94 -18.58
C TRP A 180 46.63 3.97 -18.88
N PHE A 181 46.40 2.66 -18.75
CA PHE A 181 47.38 1.62 -19.06
C PHE A 181 47.88 1.72 -20.50
N LYS A 182 46.95 1.85 -21.46
CA LYS A 182 47.29 2.00 -22.89
C LYS A 182 48.11 3.26 -23.15
N LYS A 183 47.80 4.37 -22.48
CA LYS A 183 48.46 5.67 -22.71
C LYS A 183 49.88 5.72 -22.14
N PHE A 184 50.10 5.15 -20.95
CA PHE A 184 51.34 5.37 -20.20
C PHE A 184 52.26 4.14 -20.12
N LEU A 185 51.72 2.91 -20.14
CA LEU A 185 52.53 1.69 -20.00
C LEU A 185 52.83 1.00 -21.33
N HIS A 186 52.00 1.17 -22.36
CA HIS A 186 52.27 0.66 -23.71
C HIS A 186 53.20 1.56 -24.54
N ARG A 187 53.42 2.82 -24.13
CA ARG A 187 54.21 3.80 -24.88
C ARG A 187 55.69 3.86 -24.48
N THR A 188 56.10 3.11 -23.47
CA THR A 188 57.48 3.05 -22.97
C THR A 188 58.39 2.05 -23.69
N SER A 189 57.90 1.35 -24.73
CA SER A 189 58.72 0.41 -25.52
C SER A 189 59.51 1.07 -26.66
N GLY A 190 59.92 2.34 -26.52
CA GLY A 190 60.64 3.09 -27.54
C GLY A 190 61.67 4.04 -26.93
N VAL A 191 62.75 3.47 -26.41
CA VAL A 191 64.10 4.08 -26.35
C VAL A 191 65.06 3.08 -26.99
#